data_AF-A0A7J4KB41-F1
#
_entry.id   AF-A0A7J4KB41-F1
#
_cell.length_a   1.000
_cell.length_b   1.000
_cell.length_c   1.000
_cell.angle_alpha   90.00
_cell.angle_beta   90.00
_cell.angle_gamma   90.00
#
_symmetry.space_group_name_H-M   'P 1'
#
loop_
_entity.id
_entity.type
_entity.pdbx_description
1 polymer ?
#
loop_
_entity_poly.entity_id
_entity_poly.type
_entity_poly.pdbx_seq_one_letter_code
_entity_poly.pdbx_strand_id
1 'polypeptide(L)'
;PWVLVLAGIVVLACILAASFLLGGISETCTPVACDCPTGPLLTPVFTDPAQKIAELADSRFTTKLYAEAIAYEPLLGAPGTQVHMGFWSGRGNHGSMVRLLDAINEGPAATADPPNRAICDEGVTAYYAYPSYVRILDEHWYERAAAVNGTAMIFGQACQDPHPVTFVQADEIWGEYSARYTDMAEMIARATGRPVKAWCFVEGARANRIFSTYELPQLQKLEEQGLVEVCFARNQQADWTNPADWINGTANTPIPTG
;
A
#
# COMPACT_ATOMS: atom_id res chain seq x y z
N PRO A 1 -53.96 24.91 -30.31
CA PRO A 1 -52.71 24.82 -29.50
C PRO A 1 -52.53 23.46 -28.80
N TRP A 2 -53.48 23.01 -27.97
CA TRP A 2 -53.37 21.76 -27.20
C TRP A 2 -53.38 20.47 -28.05
N VAL A 3 -54.09 20.46 -29.18
CA VAL A 3 -54.14 19.31 -30.10
C VAL A 3 -52.79 19.06 -30.79
N LEU A 4 -52.03 20.13 -31.08
CA LEU A 4 -50.68 20.01 -31.68
C LEU A 4 -49.63 19.53 -30.66
N VAL A 5 -49.79 19.92 -29.39
CA VAL A 5 -48.92 19.45 -28.29
C VAL A 5 -49.18 17.97 -27.99
N LEU A 6 -50.44 17.54 -27.98
CA LEU A 6 -50.82 16.13 -27.83
C LEU A 6 -50.33 15.27 -29.00
N ALA A 7 -50.43 15.75 -30.23
CA ALA A 7 -49.88 15.06 -31.40
C ALA A 7 -48.35 14.90 -31.31
N GLY A 8 -47.64 15.93 -30.83
CA GLY A 8 -46.19 15.88 -30.63
C GLY A 8 -45.77 14.85 -29.58
N ILE A 9 -46.51 14.74 -28.46
CA ILE A 9 -46.21 13.77 -27.40
C ILE A 9 -46.46 12.33 -27.88
N VAL A 10 -47.54 12.08 -28.64
CA VAL A 10 -47.83 10.75 -29.19
C VAL A 10 -46.77 10.33 -30.19
N VAL A 11 -46.31 11.23 -31.07
CA VAL A 11 -45.23 10.95 -32.01
C VAL A 11 -43.92 10.63 -31.27
N LEU A 12 -43.57 11.39 -30.22
CA LEU A 12 -42.37 11.13 -29.42
C LEU A 12 -42.44 9.79 -28.69
N ALA A 13 -43.59 9.43 -28.14
CA ALA A 13 -43.82 8.13 -27.48
C ALA A 13 -43.73 6.96 -28.48
N CYS A 14 -44.25 7.13 -29.69
CA CYS A 14 -44.13 6.13 -30.75
C CYS A 14 -42.69 5.96 -31.25
N ILE A 15 -41.90 7.05 -31.35
CA ILE A 15 -40.48 6.98 -31.68
C ILE A 15 -39.71 6.24 -30.59
N LEU A 16 -39.95 6.57 -29.32
CA LEU A 16 -39.30 5.91 -28.18
C LEU A 16 -39.64 4.40 -28.14
N ALA A 17 -40.92 4.04 -28.29
CA ALA A 17 -41.35 2.64 -28.35
C ALA A 17 -40.76 1.90 -29.56
N ALA A 18 -40.65 2.55 -30.72
CA ALA A 18 -39.99 1.98 -31.89
C ALA A 18 -38.49 1.77 -31.68
N SER A 19 -37.79 2.64 -30.94
CA SER A 19 -36.38 2.42 -30.57
C SER A 19 -36.16 1.26 -29.59
N PHE A 20 -37.15 0.90 -28.75
CA PHE A 20 -37.08 -0.30 -27.91
C PHE A 20 -37.47 -1.59 -28.65
N LEU A 21 -38.26 -1.50 -29.74
CA LEU A 21 -38.73 -2.67 -30.50
C LEU A 21 -37.91 -2.96 -31.77
N LEU A 22 -37.22 -1.97 -32.33
CA LEU A 22 -36.28 -2.12 -33.45
C LEU A 22 -34.81 -2.18 -33.00
N GLY A 23 -34.54 -2.04 -31.70
CA GLY A 23 -33.31 -2.50 -31.05
C GLY A 23 -33.28 -4.03 -30.98
N GLY A 24 -33.42 -4.67 -32.13
CA GLY A 24 -33.28 -6.11 -32.30
C GLY A 24 -31.87 -6.52 -31.90
N ILE A 25 -31.82 -7.20 -30.77
CA ILE A 25 -30.86 -8.21 -30.31
C ILE A 25 -30.01 -8.76 -31.48
N SER A 26 -28.87 -8.13 -31.67
CA SER A 26 -27.71 -8.62 -32.43
C SER A 26 -26.55 -7.95 -31.69
N GLU A 27 -25.79 -8.64 -30.86
CA GLU A 27 -25.17 -9.93 -31.06
C GLU A 27 -25.42 -10.83 -29.85
N THR A 28 -25.54 -12.14 -30.09
CA THR A 28 -24.93 -13.06 -29.13
C THR A 28 -23.44 -12.75 -29.17
N CYS A 29 -23.02 -11.79 -28.34
CA CYS A 29 -21.77 -11.97 -27.63
C CYS A 29 -21.95 -13.30 -26.92
N THR A 30 -21.53 -14.39 -27.56
CA THR A 30 -20.80 -15.42 -26.81
C THR A 30 -19.97 -14.61 -25.83
N PRO A 31 -20.06 -14.86 -24.50
CA PRO A 31 -19.02 -14.34 -23.64
C PRO A 31 -17.75 -14.77 -24.34
N VAL A 32 -17.04 -13.81 -24.92
CA VAL A 32 -15.60 -13.91 -25.00
C VAL A 32 -15.34 -14.11 -23.53
N ALA A 33 -15.13 -15.37 -23.15
CA ALA A 33 -14.31 -15.64 -22.01
C ALA A 33 -13.14 -14.74 -22.32
N CYS A 34 -13.07 -13.60 -21.61
CA CYS A 34 -11.78 -13.08 -21.26
C CYS A 34 -11.14 -14.35 -20.72
N ASP A 35 -10.29 -14.97 -21.53
CA ASP A 35 -9.21 -15.78 -21.04
C ASP A 35 -8.44 -14.79 -20.17
N CYS A 36 -9.00 -14.51 -18.98
CA CYS A 36 -8.23 -14.27 -17.80
C CYS A 36 -7.20 -15.36 -17.92
N PRO A 37 -5.92 -15.02 -18.15
CA PRO A 37 -4.92 -16.04 -18.22
C PRO A 37 -5.16 -16.89 -16.98
N THR A 38 -5.49 -18.16 -17.21
CA THR A 38 -5.46 -19.19 -16.18
C THR A 38 -3.99 -19.39 -15.88
N GLY A 39 -3.35 -18.32 -15.40
CA GLY A 39 -2.17 -18.41 -14.60
C GLY A 39 -2.47 -19.37 -13.47
N PRO A 40 -1.43 -20.03 -12.93
CA PRO A 40 -1.62 -20.98 -11.85
C PRO A 40 -2.51 -20.32 -10.79
N LEU A 41 -3.59 -21.01 -10.39
CA LEU A 41 -4.36 -20.68 -9.20
C LEU A 41 -3.37 -20.27 -8.12
N LEU A 42 -3.39 -18.99 -7.72
CA LEU A 42 -2.51 -18.48 -6.67
C LEU A 42 -2.74 -19.37 -5.45
N THR A 43 -1.76 -20.21 -5.14
CA THR A 43 -1.88 -21.19 -4.08
C THR A 43 -1.59 -20.48 -2.77
N PRO A 44 -2.53 -20.43 -1.82
CA PRO A 44 -2.32 -19.76 -0.54
C PRO A 44 -1.09 -20.29 0.18
N VAL A 45 -0.29 -19.40 0.76
CA VAL A 45 0.91 -19.76 1.53
C VAL A 45 0.59 -19.76 3.01
N PHE A 46 0.57 -20.95 3.63
CA PHE A 46 0.32 -21.12 5.06
C PHE A 46 1.62 -21.32 5.84
N THR A 47 2.38 -20.24 6.03
CA THR A 47 3.55 -20.26 6.93
C THR A 47 3.08 -20.29 8.39
N ASP A 48 3.77 -21.04 9.24
CA ASP A 48 3.52 -21.03 10.69
C ASP A 48 3.80 -19.62 11.28
N PRO A 49 2.87 -19.02 12.06
CA PRO A 49 3.06 -17.67 12.59
C PRO A 49 4.28 -17.55 13.50
N ALA A 50 4.58 -18.56 14.32
CA ALA A 50 5.76 -18.52 15.20
C ALA A 50 7.06 -18.57 14.39
N GLN A 51 7.08 -19.35 13.31
CA GLN A 51 8.22 -19.37 12.38
C GLN A 51 8.40 -18.00 11.71
N LYS A 52 7.30 -17.36 11.28
CA LYS A 52 7.36 -16.05 10.62
C LYS A 52 7.85 -14.96 11.57
N ILE A 53 7.32 -14.90 12.79
CA ILE A 53 7.76 -13.94 13.82
C ILE A 53 9.26 -14.11 14.09
N ALA A 54 9.74 -15.35 14.25
CA ALA A 54 11.16 -15.61 14.44
C ALA A 54 12.03 -15.23 13.22
N GLU A 55 11.52 -15.41 12.00
CA GLU A 55 12.19 -14.96 10.76
C GLU A 55 12.33 -13.42 10.75
N LEU A 56 11.26 -12.69 11.09
CA LEU A 56 11.20 -11.23 11.01
C LEU A 56 11.93 -10.53 12.16
N ALA A 57 11.95 -11.13 13.34
CA ALA A 57 12.69 -10.61 14.50
C ALA A 57 14.22 -10.68 14.33
N ASP A 58 14.72 -11.48 13.39
CA ASP A 58 16.15 -11.54 13.06
C ASP A 58 16.57 -10.27 12.31
N SER A 59 17.52 -9.51 12.85
CA SER A 59 18.02 -8.29 12.22
C SER A 59 18.65 -8.51 10.84
N ARG A 60 19.09 -9.74 10.54
CA ARG A 60 19.57 -10.11 9.18
C ARG A 60 18.45 -10.04 8.14
N PHE A 61 17.18 -10.10 8.57
CA PHE A 61 16.05 -9.92 7.67
C PHE A 61 16.05 -8.53 7.01
N THR A 62 16.48 -7.47 7.70
CA THR A 62 16.62 -6.13 7.11
C THR A 62 17.57 -6.14 5.90
N THR A 63 18.69 -6.86 5.98
CA THR A 63 19.63 -7.00 4.86
C THR A 63 19.00 -7.73 3.68
N LYS A 64 18.22 -8.79 3.95
CA LYS A 64 17.48 -9.52 2.91
C LYS A 64 16.44 -8.61 2.25
N LEU A 65 15.66 -7.89 3.04
CA LEU A 65 14.64 -6.95 2.56
C LEU A 65 15.25 -5.84 1.69
N TYR A 66 16.38 -5.27 2.13
CA TYR A 66 17.09 -4.25 1.37
C TYR A 66 17.66 -4.78 0.05
N ALA A 67 18.21 -5.99 0.04
CA ALA A 67 18.71 -6.62 -1.18
C ALA A 67 17.58 -6.86 -2.20
N GLU A 68 16.41 -7.31 -1.75
CA GLU A 68 15.23 -7.47 -2.61
C GLU A 68 14.73 -6.11 -3.13
N ALA A 69 14.69 -5.08 -2.28
CA ALA A 69 14.28 -3.74 -2.67
C ALA A 69 15.19 -3.14 -3.77
N ILE A 70 16.52 -3.28 -3.64
CA ILE A 70 17.48 -2.84 -4.66
C ILE A 70 17.39 -3.66 -5.95
N ALA A 71 17.18 -4.98 -5.83
CA ALA A 71 17.04 -5.82 -7.02
C ALA A 71 15.85 -5.38 -7.88
N TYR A 72 14.79 -4.87 -7.25
CA TYR A 72 13.63 -4.30 -7.93
C TYR A 72 13.85 -2.85 -8.39
N GLU A 73 14.33 -1.96 -7.52
CA GLU A 73 14.63 -0.55 -7.84
C GLU A 73 16.08 -0.22 -7.45
N PRO A 74 17.04 -0.38 -8.39
CA PRO A 74 18.46 -0.18 -8.12
C PRO A 74 18.83 1.23 -7.65
N LEU A 75 18.02 2.25 -7.99
CA LEU A 75 18.31 3.62 -7.59
C LEU A 75 18.20 3.84 -6.08
N LEU A 76 17.53 2.96 -5.33
CA LEU A 76 17.49 2.98 -3.86
C LEU A 76 18.88 2.82 -3.22
N GLY A 77 19.84 2.22 -3.94
CA GLY A 77 21.23 2.08 -3.52
C GLY A 77 22.22 2.96 -4.28
N ALA A 78 21.74 3.84 -5.17
CA ALA A 78 22.62 4.66 -6.01
C ALA A 78 23.05 5.96 -5.29
N PRO A 79 24.35 6.32 -5.34
CA PRO A 79 24.84 7.57 -4.74
C PRO A 79 24.08 8.80 -5.25
N GLY A 80 23.74 9.71 -4.34
CA GLY A 80 23.05 10.96 -4.62
C GLY A 80 21.52 10.87 -4.68
N THR A 81 20.93 9.68 -4.90
CA THR A 81 19.47 9.50 -4.95
C THR A 81 18.81 9.98 -3.66
N GLN A 82 17.77 10.79 -3.77
CA GLN A 82 16.91 11.09 -2.62
C GLN A 82 15.86 9.99 -2.49
N VAL A 83 15.93 9.22 -1.40
CA VAL A 83 14.94 8.16 -1.13
C VAL A 83 13.89 8.66 -0.16
N HIS A 84 12.65 8.23 -0.40
CA HIS A 84 11.46 8.53 0.37
C HIS A 84 10.79 7.22 0.83
N MET A 85 10.41 7.15 2.09
CA MET A 85 9.72 5.99 2.67
C MET A 85 8.33 6.42 3.13
N GLY A 86 7.30 5.72 2.66
CA GLY A 86 5.93 5.97 3.10
C GLY A 86 5.58 5.16 4.35
N PHE A 87 4.84 5.81 5.25
CA PHE A 87 4.25 5.21 6.44
C PHE A 87 2.81 5.70 6.58
N TRP A 88 1.92 4.80 6.99
CA TRP A 88 0.52 5.16 7.20
C TRP A 88 -0.09 4.39 8.35
N SER A 89 -1.06 5.01 9.02
CA SER A 89 -1.90 4.35 10.01
C SER A 89 -3.19 5.12 10.17
N GLY A 90 -4.27 4.43 10.54
CA GLY A 90 -5.60 5.06 10.64
C GLY A 90 -6.36 5.06 9.32
N ARG A 91 -7.67 5.29 9.43
CA ARG A 91 -8.60 5.13 8.31
C ARG A 91 -8.42 6.27 7.28
N GLY A 92 -8.28 5.89 6.01
CA GLY A 92 -8.20 6.83 4.88
C GLY A 92 -6.80 7.36 4.59
N ASN A 93 -5.82 7.07 5.44
CA ASN A 93 -4.45 7.56 5.30
C ASN A 93 -3.62 6.78 4.26
N HIS A 94 -3.91 5.48 4.09
CA HIS A 94 -3.24 4.62 3.10
C HIS A 94 -3.25 5.23 1.68
N GLY A 95 -4.43 5.51 1.13
CA GLY A 95 -4.54 6.06 -0.22
C GLY A 95 -3.87 7.42 -0.39
N SER A 96 -3.72 8.20 0.69
CA SER A 96 -2.97 9.45 0.68
C SER A 96 -1.47 9.24 0.62
N MET A 97 -0.96 8.29 1.40
CA MET A 97 0.44 7.86 1.32
C MET A 97 0.76 7.34 -0.08
N VAL A 98 -0.08 6.45 -0.64
CA VAL A 98 0.14 5.90 -2.00
C VAL A 98 0.23 7.00 -3.05
N ARG A 99 -0.74 7.94 -3.08
CA ARG A 99 -0.71 9.08 -4.03
C ARG A 99 0.56 9.91 -3.92
N LEU A 100 1.07 10.12 -2.70
CA LEU A 100 2.31 10.86 -2.49
C LEU A 100 3.49 10.10 -3.11
N LEU A 101 3.60 8.81 -2.83
CA LEU A 101 4.70 8.01 -3.36
C LEU A 101 4.61 7.96 -4.90
N ASP A 102 3.40 7.90 -5.47
CA ASP A 102 3.19 7.83 -6.93
C ASP A 102 3.69 9.12 -7.58
N ALA A 103 3.38 10.27 -6.96
CA ALA A 103 3.87 11.57 -7.40
C ALA A 103 5.41 11.68 -7.37
N ILE A 104 6.08 10.97 -6.46
CA ILE A 104 7.55 10.94 -6.38
C ILE A 104 8.13 10.03 -7.47
N ASN A 105 7.56 8.84 -7.67
CA ASN A 105 8.10 7.83 -8.60
C ASN A 105 7.73 8.07 -10.07
N GLU A 106 6.62 8.77 -10.35
CA GLU A 106 6.14 9.02 -11.71
C GLU A 106 6.26 10.49 -12.13
N GLY A 107 6.45 11.39 -11.15
CA GLY A 107 6.56 12.82 -11.40
C GLY A 107 7.93 13.27 -11.95
N PRO A 108 8.10 14.58 -12.23
CA PRO A 108 9.36 15.13 -12.74
C PRO A 108 10.57 14.89 -11.83
N ALA A 109 10.34 14.73 -10.52
CA ALA A 109 11.38 14.45 -9.55
C ALA A 109 12.03 13.06 -9.73
N ALA A 110 11.31 12.12 -10.36
CA ALA A 110 11.81 10.77 -10.62
C ALA A 110 12.98 10.75 -11.62
N THR A 111 13.02 11.71 -12.55
CA THR A 111 14.06 11.79 -13.59
C THR A 111 15.01 12.97 -13.40
N ALA A 112 14.91 13.66 -12.27
CA ALA A 112 15.85 14.71 -11.87
C ALA A 112 17.26 14.14 -11.65
N ASP A 113 18.26 15.02 -11.64
CA ASP A 113 19.64 14.68 -11.27
C ASP A 113 20.04 15.42 -9.98
N PRO A 114 20.21 14.73 -8.84
CA PRO A 114 19.97 13.31 -8.64
C PRO A 114 18.47 12.94 -8.57
N PRO A 115 18.09 11.68 -8.86
CA PRO A 115 16.70 11.27 -8.93
C PRO A 115 16.08 11.12 -7.53
N ASN A 116 14.75 11.14 -7.49
CA ASN A 116 13.96 10.81 -6.29
C ASN A 116 13.33 9.44 -6.47
N ARG A 117 13.32 8.62 -5.43
CA ARG A 117 12.63 7.33 -5.41
C ARG A 117 11.88 7.11 -4.11
N ALA A 118 10.67 6.59 -4.22
CA ALA A 118 9.81 6.21 -3.12
C ALA A 118 9.75 4.69 -2.98
N ILE A 119 9.59 4.21 -1.74
CA ILE A 119 9.34 2.83 -1.36
C ILE A 119 8.25 2.77 -0.26
N CYS A 120 7.51 1.66 -0.22
CA CYS A 120 6.50 1.32 0.80
C CYS A 120 6.64 -0.17 1.15
N ASP A 121 6.37 -0.50 2.41
CA ASP A 121 6.40 -1.86 2.96
C ASP A 121 5.38 -2.81 2.30
N GLU A 122 4.26 -2.31 1.80
CA GLU A 122 3.23 -3.11 1.11
C GLU A 122 3.60 -3.48 -0.34
N GLY A 123 4.52 -2.77 -0.97
CA GLY A 123 5.00 -2.96 -2.35
C GLY A 123 4.04 -3.51 -3.42
N VAL A 124 4.52 -4.39 -4.32
CA VAL A 124 3.87 -4.62 -5.63
C VAL A 124 2.78 -5.69 -5.57
N THR A 125 1.54 -5.26 -5.39
CA THR A 125 0.41 -5.97 -6.03
C THR A 125 -0.08 -5.12 -7.21
N ALA A 126 -0.81 -5.73 -8.15
CA ALA A 126 -1.05 -5.29 -9.55
C ALA A 126 -1.60 -3.87 -9.80
N TYR A 127 -1.65 -3.00 -8.79
CA TYR A 127 -2.17 -1.65 -8.85
C TYR A 127 -1.15 -0.53 -8.49
N TYR A 128 -0.02 -0.81 -7.80
CA TYR A 128 0.95 0.23 -7.39
C TYR A 128 2.41 -0.27 -7.43
N ALA A 129 3.35 0.58 -7.89
CA ALA A 129 4.72 0.18 -8.23
C ALA A 129 5.75 0.58 -7.14
N TYR A 130 5.88 -0.23 -6.08
CA TYR A 130 6.92 -0.06 -5.05
C TYR A 130 7.57 -1.40 -4.65
N PRO A 131 8.87 -1.44 -4.32
CA PRO A 131 9.51 -2.67 -3.84
C PRO A 131 8.94 -3.13 -2.47
N SER A 132 8.40 -4.35 -2.40
CA SER A 132 8.15 -5.08 -1.13
C SER A 132 8.66 -6.52 -1.19
N TYR A 133 8.79 -7.11 0.00
CA TYR A 133 8.91 -8.55 0.18
C TYR A 133 7.59 -9.23 -0.22
N VAL A 134 7.47 -9.62 -1.50
CA VAL A 134 6.25 -10.19 -2.12
C VAL A 134 5.59 -11.27 -1.25
N ARG A 135 6.39 -12.08 -0.56
CA ARG A 135 5.89 -13.23 0.21
C ARG A 135 5.06 -12.86 1.45
N ILE A 136 5.25 -11.71 2.10
CA ILE A 136 4.43 -11.39 3.29
C ILE A 136 2.96 -11.10 2.93
N LEU A 137 2.73 -10.59 1.71
CA LEU A 137 1.39 -10.31 1.18
C LEU A 137 0.69 -11.60 0.77
N ASP A 138 1.43 -12.54 0.16
CA ASP A 138 0.94 -13.85 -0.27
C ASP A 138 0.53 -14.76 0.91
N GLU A 139 0.93 -14.41 2.13
CA GLU A 139 0.66 -15.16 3.36
C GLU A 139 -0.65 -14.74 4.05
N HIS A 140 -1.33 -13.68 3.59
CA HIS A 140 -2.70 -13.29 3.99
C HIS A 140 -2.98 -13.30 5.51
N TRP A 141 -2.07 -12.71 6.29
CA TRP A 141 -2.08 -12.83 7.75
C TRP A 141 -3.37 -12.35 8.42
N TYR A 142 -3.98 -11.26 7.94
CA TYR A 142 -5.23 -10.75 8.51
C TYR A 142 -6.46 -11.55 8.07
N GLU A 143 -6.50 -12.03 6.83
CA GLU A 143 -7.56 -12.93 6.36
C GLU A 143 -7.52 -14.27 7.09
N ARG A 144 -6.31 -14.78 7.38
CA ARG A 144 -6.09 -15.96 8.22
C ARG A 144 -6.53 -15.72 9.66
N ALA A 145 -6.21 -14.56 10.22
CA ALA A 145 -6.67 -14.18 11.57
C ALA A 145 -8.20 -14.02 11.68
N ALA A 146 -8.86 -13.67 10.57
CA ALA A 146 -10.31 -13.55 10.47
C ALA A 146 -11.03 -14.88 10.15
N ALA A 147 -10.32 -16.02 10.17
CA ALA A 147 -10.88 -17.32 9.83
C ALA A 147 -12.08 -17.69 10.71
N VAL A 148 -13.13 -18.23 10.08
CA VAL A 148 -14.35 -18.72 10.75
C VAL A 148 -14.33 -20.24 10.69
N ASN A 149 -14.45 -20.91 11.84
CA ASN A 149 -14.37 -22.36 11.96
C ASN A 149 -13.09 -22.96 11.32
N GLY A 150 -11.95 -22.26 11.46
CA GLY A 150 -10.66 -22.70 10.90
C GLY A 150 -10.51 -22.55 9.38
N THR A 151 -11.46 -21.87 8.73
CA THR A 151 -11.43 -21.61 7.28
C THR A 151 -11.23 -20.12 7.03
N ALA A 152 -10.19 -19.78 6.28
CA ALA A 152 -9.89 -18.42 5.82
C ALA A 152 -10.38 -18.21 4.38
N MET A 153 -10.82 -17.00 4.04
CA MET A 153 -11.16 -16.62 2.67
C MET A 153 -9.96 -15.96 2.01
N ILE A 154 -9.28 -16.67 1.13
CA ILE A 154 -8.07 -16.19 0.43
C ILE A 154 -8.32 -16.28 -1.08
N PHE A 155 -8.09 -15.18 -1.81
CA PHE A 155 -8.41 -15.07 -3.25
C PHE A 155 -9.83 -15.51 -3.63
N GLY A 156 -10.81 -15.26 -2.76
CA GLY A 156 -12.20 -15.68 -2.95
C GLY A 156 -12.46 -17.18 -2.75
N GLN A 157 -11.46 -17.95 -2.29
CA GLN A 157 -11.56 -19.37 -2.01
C GLN A 157 -11.52 -19.66 -0.51
N ALA A 158 -12.38 -20.57 -0.06
CA ALA A 158 -12.38 -21.08 1.30
C ALA A 158 -11.22 -22.06 1.49
N CYS A 159 -10.25 -21.71 2.32
CA CYS A 159 -9.03 -22.48 2.52
C CYS A 159 -8.87 -22.83 4.01
N GLN A 160 -8.50 -24.08 4.30
CA GLN A 160 -8.23 -24.51 5.66
C GLN A 160 -6.79 -24.16 6.03
N ASP A 161 -6.62 -23.38 7.09
CA ASP A 161 -5.29 -23.00 7.57
C ASP A 161 -4.73 -24.09 8.51
N PRO A 162 -3.65 -24.79 8.15
CA PRO A 162 -3.01 -25.76 9.04
C PRO A 162 -2.32 -25.10 10.25
N HIS A 163 -2.09 -23.79 10.22
CA HIS A 163 -1.46 -23.01 11.27
C HIS A 163 -2.34 -21.82 11.66
N PRO A 164 -3.40 -22.03 12.47
CA PRO A 164 -4.34 -20.96 12.83
C PRO A 164 -3.63 -19.71 13.36
N VAL A 165 -4.02 -18.56 12.82
CA VAL A 165 -3.45 -17.25 13.15
C VAL A 165 -4.44 -16.48 14.01
N THR A 166 -3.94 -15.75 15.01
CA THR A 166 -4.73 -14.78 15.78
C THR A 166 -4.46 -13.35 15.30
N PHE A 167 -5.37 -12.41 15.56
CA PHE A 167 -5.12 -10.99 15.24
C PHE A 167 -3.86 -10.45 15.92
N VAL A 168 -3.56 -10.90 17.14
CA VAL A 168 -2.32 -10.52 17.86
C VAL A 168 -1.09 -10.97 17.07
N GLN A 169 -1.07 -12.22 16.59
CA GLN A 169 0.04 -12.72 15.77
C GLN A 169 0.13 -12.02 14.42
N ALA A 170 -1.00 -11.72 13.77
CA ALA A 170 -1.01 -10.97 12.51
C ALA A 170 -0.45 -9.55 12.71
N ASP A 171 -0.85 -8.85 13.78
CA ASP A 171 -0.32 -7.54 14.15
C ASP A 171 1.18 -7.59 14.47
N GLU A 172 1.66 -8.64 15.15
CA GLU A 172 3.08 -8.84 15.46
C GLU A 172 3.90 -9.13 14.20
N ILE A 173 3.41 -9.97 13.29
CA ILE A 173 4.07 -10.27 12.01
C ILE A 173 4.21 -8.99 11.17
N TRP A 174 3.12 -8.25 10.99
CA TRP A 174 3.18 -6.97 10.25
C TRP A 174 4.01 -5.92 10.97
N GLY A 175 3.96 -5.90 12.31
CA GLY A 175 4.76 -5.02 13.15
C GLY A 175 6.27 -5.24 12.98
N GLU A 176 6.73 -6.48 13.16
CA GLU A 176 8.14 -6.83 12.98
C GLU A 176 8.61 -6.57 11.55
N TYR A 177 7.80 -6.93 10.55
CA TYR A 177 8.11 -6.62 9.16
C TYR A 177 8.28 -5.11 8.92
N SER A 178 7.36 -4.30 9.44
CA SER A 178 7.44 -2.85 9.26
C SER A 178 8.61 -2.21 10.02
N ALA A 179 8.99 -2.76 11.18
CA ALA A 179 10.23 -2.39 11.85
C ALA A 179 11.46 -2.71 10.99
N ARG A 180 11.53 -3.91 10.38
CA ARG A 180 12.63 -4.28 9.46
C ARG A 180 12.65 -3.39 8.22
N TYR A 181 11.49 -3.01 7.69
CA TYR A 181 11.35 -2.04 6.61
C TYR A 181 11.92 -0.68 7.02
N THR A 182 11.53 -0.15 8.17
CA THR A 182 12.04 1.11 8.71
C THR A 182 13.56 1.09 8.87
N ASP A 183 14.11 -0.01 9.40
CA ASP A 183 15.55 -0.19 9.60
C ASP A 183 16.36 -0.17 8.27
N MET A 184 15.73 -0.41 7.11
CA MET A 184 16.41 -0.26 5.82
C MET A 184 16.89 1.16 5.54
N ALA A 185 16.26 2.17 6.17
CA ALA A 185 16.63 3.57 5.97
C ALA A 185 18.11 3.83 6.29
N GLU A 186 18.69 3.12 7.27
CA GLU A 186 20.12 3.21 7.56
C GLU A 186 20.98 2.73 6.38
N MET A 187 20.64 1.58 5.79
CA MET A 187 21.37 1.02 4.65
C MET A 187 21.24 1.92 3.42
N ILE A 188 20.03 2.44 3.17
CA ILE A 188 19.74 3.40 2.11
C ILE A 188 20.57 4.66 2.30
N ALA A 189 20.50 5.31 3.47
CA ALA A 189 21.20 6.56 3.73
C ALA A 189 22.72 6.43 3.57
N ARG A 190 23.28 5.29 3.99
CA ARG A 190 24.71 4.96 3.79
C ARG A 190 25.06 4.79 2.31
N ALA A 191 24.21 4.16 1.52
CA ALA A 191 24.46 3.90 0.10
C ALA A 191 24.30 5.16 -0.77
N THR A 192 23.26 5.96 -0.50
CA THR A 192 22.96 7.17 -1.27
C THR A 192 23.78 8.38 -0.80
N GLY A 193 24.28 8.35 0.45
CA GLY A 193 24.94 9.49 1.08
C GLY A 193 23.96 10.60 1.50
N ARG A 194 22.67 10.31 1.58
CA ARG A 194 21.61 11.29 1.92
C ARG A 194 20.66 10.74 2.98
N PRO A 195 20.16 11.58 3.89
CA PRO A 195 19.08 11.18 4.78
C PRO A 195 17.85 10.74 3.99
N VAL A 196 17.18 9.69 4.45
CA VAL A 196 15.91 9.22 3.89
C VAL A 196 14.78 10.11 4.38
N LYS A 197 13.83 10.45 3.51
CA LYS A 197 12.63 11.22 3.91
C LYS A 197 11.50 10.27 4.27
N ALA A 198 11.12 10.22 5.53
CA ALA A 198 9.99 9.42 6.01
C ALA A 198 8.71 10.26 6.03
N TRP A 199 7.73 9.88 5.22
CA TRP A 199 6.43 10.55 5.11
C TRP A 199 5.36 9.78 5.86
N CYS A 200 4.80 10.38 6.91
CA CYS A 200 3.91 9.72 7.85
C CYS A 200 2.49 10.28 7.77
N PHE A 201 1.56 9.50 7.20
CA PHE A 201 0.11 9.77 7.25
C PHE A 201 -0.52 9.00 8.41
N VAL A 202 -0.52 9.59 9.61
CA VAL A 202 -0.90 8.88 10.86
C VAL A 202 -1.97 9.62 11.67
N GLU A 203 -2.58 10.64 11.09
CA GLU A 203 -3.68 11.37 11.74
C GLU A 203 -4.82 10.40 12.12
N GLY A 204 -5.26 10.46 13.37
CA GLY A 204 -6.34 9.62 13.85
C GLY A 204 -5.94 8.18 14.18
N ALA A 205 -4.67 7.80 14.07
CA ALA A 205 -4.19 6.47 14.41
C ALA A 205 -4.26 6.20 15.93
N ARG A 206 -4.55 4.96 16.33
CA ARG A 206 -4.53 4.54 17.74
C ARG A 206 -3.12 4.19 18.21
N ALA A 207 -2.87 4.32 19.51
CA ALA A 207 -1.55 4.09 20.11
C ALA A 207 -1.04 2.65 19.97
N ASN A 208 -1.94 1.68 19.84
CA ASN A 208 -1.60 0.26 19.68
C ASN A 208 -1.49 -0.20 18.22
N ARG A 209 -1.46 0.74 17.26
CA ARG A 209 -1.25 0.40 15.84
C ARG A 209 0.23 0.19 15.56
N ILE A 210 0.49 -0.48 14.43
CA ILE A 210 1.82 -0.83 13.95
C ILE A 210 2.75 0.39 13.96
N PHE A 211 2.34 1.51 13.36
CA PHE A 211 3.14 2.75 13.35
C PHE A 211 3.66 3.15 14.73
N SER A 212 2.76 3.31 15.72
CA SER A 212 3.15 3.77 17.05
C SER A 212 3.97 2.74 17.83
N THR A 213 3.77 1.45 17.56
CA THR A 213 4.37 0.36 18.33
C THR A 213 5.73 -0.08 17.77
N TYR A 214 5.87 -0.10 16.45
CA TYR A 214 7.02 -0.71 15.76
C TYR A 214 7.81 0.28 14.91
N GLU A 215 7.17 1.19 14.18
CA GLU A 215 7.84 2.09 13.22
C GLU A 215 8.41 3.33 13.91
N LEU A 216 7.59 4.01 14.72
CA LEU A 216 7.95 5.28 15.36
C LEU A 216 9.21 5.18 16.25
N PRO A 217 9.38 4.16 17.11
CA PRO A 217 10.61 4.04 17.90
C PRO A 217 11.88 3.94 17.02
N GLN A 218 11.78 3.28 15.87
CA GLN A 218 12.89 3.13 14.93
C GLN A 218 13.16 4.44 14.19
N LEU A 219 12.11 5.12 13.75
CA LEU A 219 12.21 6.46 13.14
C LEU A 219 12.85 7.46 14.10
N GLN A 220 12.51 7.44 15.39
CA GLN A 220 13.13 8.28 16.41
C GLN A 220 14.64 8.04 16.50
N LYS A 221 15.04 6.77 16.64
CA LYS A 221 16.46 6.38 16.70
C LYS A 221 17.23 6.80 15.44
N LEU A 222 16.63 6.62 14.26
CA LEU A 222 17.28 6.92 12.98
C LEU A 222 17.36 8.44 12.71
N GLU A 223 16.36 9.20 13.15
CA GLU A 223 16.37 10.66 13.08
C GLU A 223 17.43 11.26 14.00
N GLU A 224 17.58 10.74 15.23
CA GLU A 224 18.66 11.15 16.16
C GLU A 224 20.06 10.92 15.57
N GLN A 225 20.21 9.92 14.70
CA GLN A 225 21.46 9.61 13.99
C GLN A 225 21.65 10.45 12.72
N GLY A 226 20.68 11.28 12.33
CA GLY A 226 20.70 12.06 11.10
C GLY A 226 20.54 11.22 9.82
N LEU A 227 20.04 9.99 9.94
CA LEU A 227 19.83 9.07 8.81
C LEU A 227 18.46 9.25 8.16
N VAL A 228 17.50 9.83 8.89
CA VAL A 228 16.12 10.04 8.44
C VAL A 228 15.67 11.46 8.77
N GLU A 229 14.89 12.06 7.86
CA GLU A 229 14.08 13.25 8.10
C GLU A 229 12.61 12.82 8.17
N VAL A 230 11.96 12.97 9.33
CA VAL A 230 10.55 12.56 9.50
C VAL A 230 9.61 13.73 9.26
N CYS A 231 8.57 13.50 8.45
CA CYS A 231 7.55 14.47 8.08
C CYS A 231 6.16 13.90 8.33
N PHE A 232 5.42 14.48 9.28
CA PHE A 232 4.02 14.14 9.54
C PHE A 232 3.07 14.98 8.71
N ALA A 233 2.17 14.32 7.98
CA ALA A 233 1.13 14.99 7.22
C ALA A 233 0.14 15.68 8.18
N ARG A 234 -0.21 16.94 7.90
CA ARG A 234 -1.25 17.66 8.67
C ARG A 234 -2.66 17.19 8.35
N ASN A 235 -2.86 16.62 7.17
CA ASN A 235 -4.13 16.07 6.71
C ASN A 235 -3.89 15.08 5.55
N GLN A 236 -4.96 14.42 5.11
CA GLN A 236 -4.95 13.42 4.04
C GLN A 236 -4.66 13.99 2.63
N GLN A 237 -4.58 15.30 2.45
CA GLN A 237 -4.35 15.97 1.18
C GLN A 237 -2.95 16.57 1.08
N ALA A 238 -2.07 16.29 2.04
CA ALA A 238 -0.71 16.83 2.08
C ALA A 238 0.09 16.54 0.80
N ASP A 239 0.68 17.60 0.24
CA ASP A 239 1.56 17.53 -0.93
C ASP A 239 3.03 17.60 -0.47
N TRP A 240 3.85 16.62 -0.87
CA TRP A 240 5.26 16.53 -0.50
C TRP A 240 6.12 17.72 -0.97
N THR A 241 5.64 18.47 -1.96
CA THR A 241 6.29 19.69 -2.47
C THR A 241 5.91 20.96 -1.71
N ASN A 242 4.87 20.90 -0.86
CA ASN A 242 4.38 22.02 -0.07
C ASN A 242 4.78 21.89 1.42
N PRO A 243 5.80 22.61 1.91
CA PRO A 243 6.27 22.48 3.29
C PRO A 243 5.21 22.80 4.36
N ALA A 244 4.18 23.59 4.02
CA ALA A 244 3.12 23.94 4.96
C ALA A 244 2.25 22.73 5.35
N ASP A 245 2.21 21.69 4.51
CA ASP A 245 1.40 20.49 4.74
C ASP A 245 2.05 19.52 5.73
N TRP A 246 3.26 19.81 6.19
CA TRP A 246 4.08 18.91 6.99
C TRP A 246 4.45 19.49 8.35
N ILE A 247 4.62 18.59 9.31
CA ILE A 247 5.23 18.86 10.60
C ILE A 247 6.47 17.97 10.71
N ASN A 248 7.64 18.58 10.79
CA ASN A 248 8.91 17.84 10.76
C ASN A 248 9.34 17.39 12.16
N GLY A 249 10.03 16.26 12.24
CA GLY A 249 10.62 15.76 13.48
C GLY A 249 9.69 14.83 14.25
N THR A 250 10.22 13.68 14.68
CA THR A 250 9.54 12.71 15.55
C THR A 250 9.10 13.29 16.90
N ALA A 251 9.76 14.36 17.37
CA ALA A 251 9.33 15.14 18.53
C ALA A 251 7.91 15.74 18.37
N ASN A 252 7.43 15.89 17.13
CA ASN A 252 6.13 16.43 16.79
C ASN A 252 5.12 15.37 16.35
N THR A 253 5.34 14.10 16.71
CA THR A 253 4.42 13.00 16.39
C THR A 253 2.99 13.34 16.85
N PRO A 254 1.97 13.22 15.98
CA PRO A 254 0.58 13.43 16.37
C PRO A 254 0.16 12.54 17.54
N ILE A 255 -0.62 13.11 18.47
CA ILE A 255 -1.14 12.36 19.62
C ILE A 255 -2.08 11.25 19.09
N PRO A 256 -1.87 9.98 19.45
CA PRO A 256 -2.76 8.91 19.03
C PRO A 256 -4.19 9.09 19.57
N THR A 257 -5.18 8.60 18.82
CA THR A 257 -6.58 8.55 19.27
C THR A 257 -6.83 7.33 20.16
N GLY A 258 -7.82 7.44 21.06
CA GLY A 258 -8.24 6.37 21.97
C GLY A 258 -8.92 5.18 21.30
#